data_AF-A0A4Q4CQ55-F1
#
_entry.id   AF-A0A4Q4CQ55-F1
#
_cell.length_a   1.000
_cell.length_b   1.000
_cell.length_c   1.000
_cell.angle_alpha   90.00
_cell.angle_beta   90.00
_cell.angle_gamma   90.00
#
_symmetry.space_group_name_H-M   'P 1'
#
loop_
_entity.id
_entity.type
_entity.pdbx_description
1 polymer ?
#
loop_
_entity_poly.entity_id
_entity_poly.type
_entity_poly.pdbx_seq_one_letter_code
_entity_poly.pdbx_strand_id
1 'polypeptide(L)'
;MHPSFTDARPLTVEERELVDLARATIDATTDAPVDADGAHTMGAAVRSADGRTFAGVNLYHFTGGPCAELVALGAARAGGATQI
;
A
#
# COMPACT_ATOMS: atom_id res chain seq x y z
N MET A 1 9.23 11.66 -25.34
CA MET A 1 7.90 12.29 -25.29
C MET A 1 7.29 11.91 -23.95
N HIS A 2 7.24 12.82 -22.98
CA HIS A 2 6.58 12.51 -21.70
C HIS A 2 5.06 12.57 -21.96
N PRO A 3 4.29 11.52 -21.69
CA PRO A 3 2.85 11.59 -21.86
C PRO A 3 2.31 12.73 -20.98
N SER A 4 1.65 13.70 -21.62
CA SER A 4 0.96 14.77 -20.90
C SER A 4 -0.37 14.18 -20.42
N PHE A 5 -0.42 13.80 -19.16
CA PHE A 5 -1.69 13.48 -18.49
C PHE A 5 -2.37 14.81 -18.17
N THR A 6 -3.34 15.21 -18.99
CA THR A 6 -4.00 16.52 -18.94
C THR A 6 -4.61 16.84 -17.57
N ASP A 7 -4.95 15.82 -16.77
CA ASP A 7 -5.54 15.96 -15.43
C ASP A 7 -4.56 15.64 -14.28
N ALA A 8 -3.30 15.36 -14.57
CA ALA A 8 -2.33 15.05 -13.51
C ALA A 8 -1.84 16.33 -12.82
N ARG A 9 -1.85 16.30 -11.49
CA ARG A 9 -1.16 17.27 -10.65
C ARG A 9 0.12 16.67 -10.04
N PRO A 10 1.10 17.49 -9.64
CA PRO A 10 2.22 17.02 -8.85
C PRO A 10 1.75 16.33 -7.56
N LEU A 11 2.46 15.28 -7.16
CA LEU A 11 2.30 14.66 -5.86
C LEU A 11 2.79 15.61 -4.77
N THR A 12 2.06 15.69 -3.66
CA THR A 12 2.56 16.34 -2.44
C THR A 12 3.64 15.47 -1.77
N VAL A 13 4.28 16.02 -0.73
CA VAL A 13 5.27 15.27 0.05
C VAL A 13 4.60 14.09 0.76
N GLU A 14 3.43 14.29 1.35
CA GLU A 14 2.67 13.27 2.07
C GLU A 14 2.23 12.13 1.15
N GLU A 15 1.85 12.44 -0.10
CA GLU A 15 1.49 11.42 -1.09
C GLU A 15 2.71 10.61 -1.52
N ARG A 16 3.89 11.25 -1.60
CA ARG A 16 5.14 10.55 -1.88
C ARG A 16 5.57 9.66 -0.73
N GLU A 17 5.43 10.12 0.52
CA GLU A 17 5.69 9.34 1.72
C GLU A 17 4.84 8.06 1.78
N LEU A 18 3.59 8.10 1.32
CA LEU A 18 2.75 6.89 1.24
C LEU A 18 3.30 5.88 0.23
N VAL A 19 3.73 6.34 -0.95
CA VAL A 19 4.35 5.46 -1.95
C VAL A 19 5.65 4.86 -1.42
N ASP A 20 6.47 5.65 -0.75
CA ASP A 20 7.75 5.21 -0.20
C ASP A 20 7.55 4.21 0.95
N LEU A 21 6.54 4.42 1.80
CA LEU A 21 6.16 3.46 2.85
C LEU A 21 5.64 2.15 2.27
N ALA A 22 4.78 2.19 1.24
CA ALA A 22 4.27 0.98 0.59
C ALA A 22 5.40 0.17 -0.05
N ARG A 23 6.36 0.84 -0.70
CA ARG A 23 7.57 0.21 -1.27
C ARG A 23 8.46 -0.43 -0.22
N ALA A 24 8.84 0.34 0.81
CA ALA A 24 9.68 -0.17 1.90
C ALA A 24 9.03 -1.37 2.60
N THR A 25 7.70 -1.37 2.72
CA THR A 25 6.96 -2.50 3.30
C THR A 25 7.09 -3.74 2.44
N ILE A 26 6.78 -3.68 1.13
CA ILE A 26 6.84 -4.87 0.28
C ILE A 26 8.28 -5.38 0.09
N ASP A 27 9.25 -4.48 -0.05
CA ASP A 27 10.66 -4.84 -0.18
C ASP A 27 11.17 -5.61 1.06
N ALA A 28 10.65 -5.29 2.24
CA ALA A 28 11.03 -5.92 3.49
C ALA A 28 10.31 -7.26 3.78
N THR A 29 9.14 -7.49 3.18
CA THR A 29 8.26 -8.61 3.59
C THR A 29 7.85 -9.54 2.46
N THR A 30 8.18 -9.24 1.20
CA THR A 30 7.84 -10.13 0.08
C THR A 30 8.38 -11.53 0.29
N ASP A 31 7.56 -12.54 0.00
CA ASP A 31 7.96 -13.96 -0.01
C ASP A 31 8.20 -14.50 -1.42
N ALA A 32 7.93 -13.68 -2.44
CA ALA A 32 8.19 -14.02 -3.84
C ALA A 32 9.66 -13.78 -4.20
N PRO A 33 10.32 -14.75 -4.86
CA PRO A 33 11.54 -14.52 -5.62
C PRO A 33 11.29 -13.55 -6.79
N VAL A 34 12.39 -12.99 -7.34
CA VAL A 34 12.32 -12.20 -8.58
C VAL A 34 11.73 -13.07 -9.69
N ASP A 35 10.72 -12.53 -10.40
CA ASP A 35 9.99 -13.19 -11.50
C ASP A 35 9.27 -14.50 -11.13
N ALA A 36 8.87 -14.67 -9.87
CA ALA A 36 8.10 -15.83 -9.40
C ALA A 36 6.89 -15.42 -8.54
N ASP A 37 6.02 -16.39 -8.28
CA ASP A 37 4.82 -16.20 -7.44
C ASP A 37 5.16 -16.24 -5.94
N GLY A 38 4.32 -15.59 -5.13
CA GLY A 38 4.36 -15.59 -3.68
C GLY A 38 3.00 -15.25 -3.07
N ALA A 39 2.85 -15.44 -1.77
CA ALA A 39 1.60 -15.08 -1.10
C ALA A 39 1.52 -13.58 -0.79
N HIS A 40 2.66 -12.88 -0.72
CA HIS A 40 2.79 -11.47 -0.36
C HIS A 40 3.65 -10.75 -1.41
N THR A 41 3.01 -10.15 -2.40
CA THR A 41 3.67 -9.58 -3.60
C THR A 41 3.36 -8.11 -3.85
N MET A 42 2.45 -7.52 -3.07
CA MET A 42 2.02 -6.13 -3.16
C MET A 42 2.04 -5.48 -1.79
N GLY A 43 2.57 -4.27 -1.70
CA GLY A 43 2.50 -3.41 -0.52
C GLY A 43 1.53 -2.24 -0.74
N ALA A 44 0.86 -1.82 0.31
CA ALA A 44 0.03 -0.62 0.33
C ALA A 44 0.24 0.16 1.62
N ALA A 45 -0.03 1.47 1.54
CA ALA A 45 -0.04 2.35 2.69
C ALA A 45 -1.25 3.28 2.62
N VAL A 46 -1.83 3.58 3.78
CA VAL A 46 -2.93 4.54 3.95
C VAL A 46 -2.56 5.57 5.01
N ARG A 47 -3.08 6.79 4.87
CA ARG A 47 -2.95 7.86 5.85
C ARG A 47 -4.31 8.17 6.45
N SER A 48 -4.43 8.19 7.76
CA SER A 48 -5.66 8.59 8.44
C SER A 48 -5.82 10.12 8.48
N ALA A 49 -7.05 10.58 8.73
CA ALA A 49 -7.35 12.00 8.87
C ALA A 49 -6.55 12.71 9.99
N ASP A 50 -6.11 11.95 11.00
CA ASP A 50 -5.23 12.44 12.08
C ASP A 50 -3.72 12.38 11.73
N GLY A 51 -3.39 12.02 10.49
CA GLY A 51 -2.03 12.08 9.94
C GLY A 51 -1.18 10.84 10.19
N ARG A 52 -1.66 9.83 10.91
CA ARG A 52 -0.94 8.55 11.08
C ARG A 52 -0.95 7.76 9.77
N THR A 53 0.09 6.96 9.56
CA THR A 53 0.19 6.07 8.40
C THR A 53 0.18 4.61 8.83
N PHE A 54 -0.44 3.77 8.01
CA PHE A 54 -0.56 2.33 8.24
C PHE A 54 -0.25 1.61 6.93
N ALA A 55 0.51 0.53 7.01
CA ALA A 55 0.89 -0.27 5.86
C ALA A 55 0.36 -1.70 5.96
N GLY A 56 0.30 -2.37 4.81
CA GLY A 56 -0.08 -3.77 4.71
C GLY A 56 0.48 -4.40 3.45
N VAL A 57 0.56 -5.73 3.44
CA VAL A 57 0.83 -6.53 2.26
C VAL A 57 -0.35 -7.41 1.93
N ASN A 58 -0.55 -7.74 0.65
CA ASN A 58 -1.62 -8.66 0.26
C ASN A 58 -1.36 -10.06 0.85
N LEU A 59 -2.43 -10.83 0.97
CA LEU A 59 -2.33 -12.27 1.22
C LEU A 59 -3.07 -12.99 0.11
N TYR A 60 -2.35 -13.54 -0.85
CA TYR A 60 -2.96 -14.37 -1.87
C TYR A 60 -3.59 -15.62 -1.26
N HIS A 61 -4.85 -15.85 -1.58
CA HIS A 61 -5.55 -17.09 -1.29
C HIS A 61 -6.64 -17.30 -2.33
N PHE A 62 -6.82 -18.53 -2.81
CA PHE A 62 -7.73 -18.83 -3.92
C PHE A 62 -9.20 -18.49 -3.64
N THR A 63 -9.59 -18.37 -2.37
CA THR A 63 -10.94 -17.95 -1.94
C THR A 63 -11.14 -16.42 -1.96
N GLY A 64 -10.22 -15.66 -2.54
CA GLY A 64 -10.25 -14.19 -2.53
C GLY A 64 -9.55 -13.61 -1.31
N GLY A 65 -8.29 -13.98 -1.10
CA GLY A 65 -7.44 -13.35 -0.08
C GLY A 65 -7.32 -11.83 -0.31
N PRO A 66 -7.13 -11.03 0.77
CA PRO A 66 -7.21 -9.58 0.69
C PRO A 66 -6.05 -8.98 -0.11
N CYS A 67 -6.35 -7.99 -0.95
CA CYS A 67 -5.34 -7.09 -1.50
C CYS A 67 -4.68 -6.27 -0.37
N ALA A 68 -3.50 -5.73 -0.66
CA ALA A 68 -2.69 -5.00 0.32
C ALA A 68 -3.44 -3.80 0.92
N GLU A 69 -4.26 -3.12 0.12
CA GLU A 69 -5.07 -1.97 0.54
C GLU A 69 -6.07 -2.36 1.63
N LEU A 70 -6.71 -3.53 1.50
CA LEU A 70 -7.66 -4.03 2.50
C LEU A 70 -6.94 -4.38 3.81
N VAL A 71 -5.71 -4.91 3.71
CA VAL A 71 -4.88 -5.19 4.89
C VAL A 71 -4.44 -3.89 5.56
N ALA A 72 -4.01 -2.87 4.81
CA ALA A 72 -3.63 -1.56 5.34
C ALA A 72 -4.82 -0.84 6.00
N LEU A 73 -6.01 -0.89 5.39
CA LEU A 73 -7.25 -0.37 5.99
C LEU A 73 -7.62 -1.13 7.28
N GLY A 74 -7.47 -2.46 7.29
CA GLY A 74 -7.66 -3.28 8.48
C GLY A 74 -6.70 -2.92 9.61
N ALA A 75 -5.42 -2.73 9.28
CA ALA A 75 -4.39 -2.30 10.22
C ALA A 75 -4.69 -0.90 10.78
N ALA A 76 -5.11 0.04 9.93
CA ALA A 76 -5.52 1.38 10.36
C ALA A 76 -6.70 1.31 11.33
N ARG A 77 -7.71 0.48 11.02
CA ARG A 77 -8.86 0.29 11.91
C ARG A 77 -8.46 -0.33 13.24
N ALA A 78 -7.59 -1.33 13.23
CA ALA A 78 -7.06 -1.96 14.44
C ALA A 78 -6.22 -0.97 15.28
N GLY A 79 -5.52 -0.04 14.63
CA GLY A 79 -4.80 1.08 15.25
C GLY A 79 -5.70 2.23 15.72
N GLY A 80 -7.03 2.09 15.64
CA GLY A 80 -7.99 3.10 16.09
C GLY A 80 -8.20 4.27 15.13
N ALA A 81 -7.75 4.19 13.87
CA ALA A 81 -8.14 5.14 12.85
C ALA A 81 -9.55 4.81 12.32
N THR A 82 -10.48 5.75 12.45
CA THR A 82 -11.87 5.61 12.00
C THR A 82 -12.18 6.40 10.74
N GLN A 83 -11.26 7.26 10.30
CA GLN A 83 -11.33 8.04 9.08
C GLN A 83 -9.98 7.98 8.36
N ILE A 84 -10.03 7.58 7.10
CA ILE A 84 -8.93 7.45 6.15
C ILE A 84 -9.27 8.34 4.96
#